data_AF-A0A2E9PRJ5-F1
#
_entry.id   AF-A0A2E9PRJ5-F1
#
_cell.length_a   1.000
_cell.length_b   1.000
_cell.length_c   1.000
_cell.angle_alpha   90.00
_cell.angle_beta   90.00
_cell.angle_gamma   90.00
#
_symmetry.space_group_name_H-M   'P 1'
#
loop_
_entity.id
_entity.type
_entity.pdbx_description
1 polymer ?
#
loop_
_entity_poly.entity_id
_entity_poly.type
_entity_poly.pdbx_seq_one_letter_code
_entity_poly.pdbx_strand_id
1 'polypeptide(L)' 'MKYIVRTRDEKEHLLDYWVIDRRDEREALALVARDGRIREAHSWLISPVSHEFRPTEGGWKHH' A
#
# COMPACT_ATOMS: atom_id res chain seq x y z
N MET A 1 4.91 14.18 -1.67
CA MET A 1 4.85 13.34 -0.46
C MET A 1 4.67 11.92 -0.96
N LYS A 2 5.23 10.93 -0.27
CA LYS A 2 5.12 9.55 -0.77
C LYS A 2 4.11 8.80 0.09
N TYR A 3 3.34 7.93 -0.55
CA TYR A 3 2.42 7.02 0.10
C TYR A 3 2.81 5.61 -0.29
N ILE A 4 2.90 4.72 0.67
CA ILE A 4 2.99 3.30 0.38
C ILE A 4 1.61 2.68 0.43
N VAL A 5 1.34 1.84 -0.54
CA VAL A 5 0.17 0.97 -0.58
C VAL A 5 0.65 -0.45 -0.36
N ARG A 6 -0.06 -1.19 0.49
CA ARG A 6 0.19 -2.59 0.78
C ARG A 6 -1.08 -3.36 0.50
N THR A 7 -0.99 -4.47 -0.21
CA THR A 7 -2.09 -5.39 -0.47
C THR A 7 -1.75 -6.76 0.07
N ARG A 8 -2.77 -7.44 0.60
CA ARG A 8 -2.69 -8.83 1.03
C ARG A 8 -3.68 -9.64 0.22
N ASP A 9 -3.17 -10.70 -0.40
CA ASP A 9 -3.99 -11.75 -0.97
C ASP A 9 -4.05 -12.92 0.02
N GLU A 10 -5.26 -13.37 0.38
CA GLU A 10 -5.43 -14.51 1.29
C GLU A 10 -5.19 -15.86 0.63
N LYS A 11 -5.39 -15.97 -0.69
CA LYS A 11 -5.22 -17.24 -1.41
C LYS A 11 -3.75 -17.55 -1.65
N GLU A 12 -2.97 -16.52 -1.96
CA GLU A 12 -1.57 -16.68 -2.34
C GLU A 12 -0.59 -16.41 -1.19
N HIS A 13 -1.06 -15.95 -0.02
CA HIS A 13 -0.20 -15.44 1.07
C HIS A 13 0.80 -14.36 0.60
N LEU A 14 0.52 -13.70 -0.53
CA LEU A 14 1.39 -12.70 -1.12
C LEU A 14 1.09 -11.33 -0.53
N LEU A 15 2.17 -10.69 -0.07
CA LEU A 15 2.21 -9.28 0.30
C LEU A 15 2.85 -8.52 -0.85
N ASP A 16 2.07 -7.68 -1.51
CA ASP A 16 2.57 -6.76 -2.52
C ASP A 16 2.53 -5.33 -1.99
N TYR A 17 3.46 -4.49 -2.46
CA TYR A 17 3.51 -3.09 -2.09
C TYR A 17 4.06 -2.22 -3.21
N TRP A 18 3.60 -0.97 -3.24
CA TRP A 18 4.13 0.04 -4.16
C TRP A 18 4.04 1.44 -3.59
N VAL A 19 4.80 2.35 -4.18
CA VAL A 19 4.88 3.74 -3.75
C VAL A 19 4.16 4.64 -4.74
N ILE A 20 3.36 5.57 -4.22
CA ILE A 20 2.70 6.64 -4.97
C ILE A 20 3.34 7.95 -4.54
N ASP A 21 3.86 8.73 -5.49
CA ASP A 21 4.35 10.08 -5.24
C ASP A 21 3.25 11.10 -5.56
N ARG A 22 2.61 11.66 -4.53
CA ARG A 22 1.54 12.67 -4.66
C ARG A 22 1.65 13.74 -3.60
N ARG A 23 1.14 14.93 -3.91
CA ARG A 23 1.18 16.04 -2.94
C ARG A 23 0.07 15.92 -1.90
N ASP A 24 -1.03 15.26 -2.24
CA ASP A 24 -2.24 15.17 -1.43
C ASP A 24 -2.68 13.72 -1.18
N GLU A 25 -3.20 13.47 0.03
CA GLU A 25 -3.68 12.15 0.45
C GLU A 25 -4.93 11.71 -0.30
N ARG A 26 -5.85 12.63 -0.61
CA ARG A 26 -7.09 12.30 -1.33
C ARG A 26 -6.79 11.89 -2.76
N GLU A 27 -5.80 12.53 -3.40
CA GLU A 27 -5.32 12.10 -4.72
C GLU A 27 -4.68 10.70 -4.67
N ALA A 28 -3.89 10.42 -3.62
CA ALA A 28 -3.29 9.11 -3.42
C ALA A 28 -4.38 8.03 -3.21
N LEU A 29 -5.36 8.29 -2.35
CA LEU A 29 -6.51 7.41 -2.12
C LEU A 29 -7.31 7.15 -3.40
N ALA A 30 -7.59 8.19 -4.19
CA ALA A 30 -8.34 8.06 -5.43
C ALA A 30 -7.61 7.21 -6.48
N LEU A 31 -6.28 7.29 -6.54
CA LEU A 31 -5.46 6.44 -7.41
C LEU A 31 -5.49 4.99 -6.97
N VAL A 32 -5.33 4.74 -5.67
CA VAL A 32 -5.39 3.39 -5.10
C VAL A 32 -6.75 2.75 -5.34
N ALA A 33 -7.84 3.46 -5.08
CA ALA A 33 -9.19 2.94 -5.27
C ALA A 33 -9.51 2.54 -6.73
N ARG A 34 -8.74 3.04 -7.71
CA ARG A 34 -8.87 2.71 -9.13
C ARG A 34 -7.91 1.60 -9.59
N ASP A 35 -6.96 1.20 -8.76
CA ASP A 35 -5.97 0.18 -9.09
C ASP A 35 -6.61 -1.22 -9.09
N GLY A 36 -6.31 -2.02 -10.12
CA GLY A 36 -6.83 -3.39 -10.23
C GLY A 36 -6.41 -4.28 -9.07
N ARG A 37 -5.18 -4.09 -8.55
CA ARG A 37 -4.62 -4.87 -7.44
C ARG A 37 -5.42 -4.69 -6.16
N ILE A 38 -6.05 -3.53 -5.98
CA ILE A 38 -6.88 -3.22 -4.81
C ILE A 38 -8.24 -3.90 -4.88
N ARG A 39 -8.76 -4.12 -6.09
CA ARG A 39 -10.03 -4.83 -6.30
C ARG A 39 -9.90 -6.32 -6.05
N GLU A 40 -8.73 -6.88 -6.32
CA GLU A 40 -8.45 -8.31 -6.14
C GLU A 40 -7.88 -8.63 -4.75
N ALA A 41 -7.27 -7.66 -4.08
CA ALA A 41 -6.75 -7.83 -2.73
C ALA A 41 -7.87 -8.10 -1.71
N HIS A 42 -7.62 -9.07 -0.82
CA HIS A 42 -8.48 -9.32 0.32
C HIS A 42 -8.47 -8.14 1.31
N SER A 43 -7.28 -7.58 1.55
CA SER A 43 -7.15 -6.35 2.35
C SER A 43 -6.01 -5.48 1.85
N TRP A 44 -6.11 -4.18 2.12
CA TRP A 44 -5.09 -3.22 1.73
C TRP A 44 -5.00 -2.06 2.72
N LEU A 45 -3.84 -1.40 2.72
CA LEU A 45 -3.53 -0.25 3.56
C LEU A 45 -2.73 0.78 2.77
N ILE A 46 -3.07 2.06 2.90
CA ILE A 46 -2.22 3.17 2.45
C ILE A 46 -1.64 3.90 3.66
N SER A 47 -0.37 4.30 3.59
CA SER A 47 0.28 5.07 4.66
C SER A 47 1.23 6.13 4.09
N PRO A 48 1.28 7.32 4.67
CA PRO A 48 2.28 8.32 4.29
C PRO A 48 3.70 7.86 4.67
N VAL A 49 4.68 8.23 3.85
CA VAL A 49 6.10 7.92 4.06
C VAL A 49 6.91 9.21 3.94
N SER A 50 7.66 9.53 5.00
CA SER A 50 8.51 10.72 5.10
C SER A 50 9.97 10.47 4.71
N HIS A 51 10.36 9.21 4.49
CA HIS A 51 11.70 8.77 4.07
C HIS A 51 11.64 7.79 2.88
N GLU A 52 12.79 7.44 2.31
CA GLU A 52 12.90 6.34 1.34
C GLU A 52 12.35 5.05 1.96
N PHE A 53 11.26 4.54 1.39
CA PHE A 53 10.56 3.38 1.93
C PHE A 53 11.45 2.14 1.94
N ARG A 54 11.65 1.50 3.10
CA ARG A 54 12.27 0.18 3.18
C ARG A 54 11.21 -0.91 3.28
N PRO A 55 11.28 -1.99 2.47
CA PRO A 55 10.33 -3.10 2.50
C PRO A 55 10.13 -3.74 3.87
N THR A 56 11.12 -3.61 4.76
CA THR A 56 11.13 -4.15 6.12
C THR A 56 10.46 -3.25 7.16
N GLU A 57 10.18 -1.98 6.87
CA GLU A 57 9.63 -1.01 7.84
C GLU A 57 8.11 -1.16 8.06
N GLY A 58 7.44 -1.97 7.24
CA GLY A 58 5.99 -2.21 7.30
C GLY A 58 5.62 -3.63 7.71
N GLY A 59 6.52 -4.37 8.35
CA GLY A 59 6.25 -5.72 8.80
C GLY A 59 4.93 -5.75 9.57
N TRP A 60 3.93 -6.44 9.02
CA TRP A 60 2.79 -6.88 9.82
C TRP A 60 3.42 -7.66 10.97
N LYS A 61 3.46 -7.06 12.16
CA LYS A 61 3.86 -7.79 13.36
C LYS A 61 2.86 -8.93 13.46
N HIS A 62 3.29 -10.12 13.07
CA HIS A 62 2.63 -11.36 13.43
C HIS A 62 2.62 -11.35 14.96
N HIS A 63 1.45 -11.08 15.52
CA HIS A 63 1.20 -11.15 16.94
C HIS A 63 0.53 -12.47 17.27
#